data_AF-A0A8T5N8R9-F1
#
_entry.id   AF-A0A8T5N8R9-F1
#
_cell.length_a   1.000
_cell.length_b   1.000
_cell.length_c   1.000
_cell.angle_alpha   90.00
_cell.angle_beta   90.00
_cell.angle_gamma   90.00
#
_symmetry.space_group_name_H-M   'P 1'
#
loop_
_entity.id
_entity.type
_entity.pdbx_description
1 polymer ?
#
loop_
_entity_poly.entity_id
_entity_poly.type
_entity_poly.pdbx_seq_one_letter_code
_entity_poly.pdbx_strand_id
1 'polypeptide(L)'
;AFNREFYTNSCPQSKHINAIKLDGDMNNNTMERSNGEVRDREKVMRGLKKDDTPILPGYQIFHNFMRPHQSLKGKTPAEACGIEVIGENKWITLIQNASQRNKSSQ
;
A
#
# COMPACT_ATOMS: atom_id res chain seq x y z
N ALA A 1 9.98 -36.60 -2.82
CA ALA A 1 9.56 -36.20 -4.18
C ALA A 1 10.49 -35.10 -4.72
N PHE A 2 10.56 -33.93 -4.08
CA PHE A 2 11.39 -32.78 -4.50
C PHE A 2 12.86 -33.11 -4.83
N ASN A 3 13.59 -33.79 -3.93
CA ASN A 3 15.02 -34.09 -4.12
C ASN A 3 15.34 -35.07 -5.26
N ARG A 4 14.35 -35.76 -5.84
CA ARG A 4 14.55 -36.74 -6.91
C ARG A 4 14.42 -36.10 -8.30
N GLU A 5 13.65 -35.03 -8.43
CA GLU A 5 13.46 -34.31 -9.72
C GLU A 5 14.49 -33.20 -9.93
N PHE A 6 14.95 -32.52 -8.87
CA PHE A 6 15.86 -31.38 -8.96
C PHE A 6 17.34 -31.74 -8.75
N TYR A 7 17.66 -33.00 -8.48
CA TYR A 7 19.05 -33.45 -8.33
C TYR A 7 19.64 -33.82 -9.70
N THR A 8 20.35 -32.87 -10.32
CA THR A 8 21.07 -33.09 -11.57
C THR A 8 22.58 -33.24 -11.30
N ASN A 9 23.21 -34.28 -11.84
CA ASN A 9 24.66 -34.51 -11.74
C ASN A 9 25.50 -33.71 -12.76
N SER A 10 24.83 -32.94 -13.63
CA SER A 10 25.45 -32.11 -14.69
C SER A 10 25.48 -30.63 -14.27
N CYS A 11 26.58 -29.94 -14.56
CA CYS A 11 26.69 -28.49 -14.35
C CYS A 11 25.97 -27.72 -15.48
N PRO A 12 25.20 -26.65 -15.19
CA PRO A 12 24.98 -26.04 -13.87
C PRO A 12 23.84 -26.70 -13.09
N GLN A 13 24.08 -26.96 -11.80
CA GLN A 13 23.06 -27.44 -10.88
C GLN A 13 22.13 -26.29 -10.46
N SER A 14 20.84 -26.60 -10.24
CA SER A 14 19.90 -25.66 -9.63
C SER A 14 20.36 -25.30 -8.21
N LYS A 15 20.63 -24.01 -7.97
CA LYS A 15 20.98 -23.49 -6.65
C LYS A 15 19.72 -22.98 -5.97
N HIS A 16 19.42 -23.49 -4.77
CA HIS A 16 18.38 -22.92 -3.93
C HIS A 16 18.82 -21.55 -3.40
N ILE A 17 18.15 -20.49 -3.82
CA ILE A 17 18.40 -19.14 -3.31
C ILE A 17 17.46 -18.92 -2.12
N ASN A 18 18.04 -18.89 -0.92
CA ASN A 18 17.31 -18.54 0.30
C ASN A 18 17.05 -17.02 0.33
N ALA A 19 16.02 -16.57 -0.40
CA ALA A 19 15.66 -15.16 -0.48
C ALA A 19 14.84 -14.66 0.73
N ILE A 20 14.04 -15.54 1.36
CA ILE A 20 13.14 -15.15 2.45
C ILE A 20 13.90 -15.22 3.77
N LYS A 21 14.41 -14.08 4.25
CA LYS A 21 15.05 -13.94 5.57
C LYS A 21 14.37 -12.81 6.32
N LEU A 22 14.20 -12.91 7.64
CA LEU A 22 13.67 -11.80 8.45
C LEU A 22 14.52 -10.52 8.34
N ASP A 23 15.81 -10.68 8.05
CA ASP A 23 16.80 -9.63 7.81
C ASP A 23 17.63 -9.98 6.56
N GLY A 24 17.75 -9.05 5.61
CA GLY A 24 18.40 -9.28 4.30
C GLY A 24 17.71 -8.63 3.09
N ASP A 25 18.01 -9.14 1.89
CA ASP A 25 17.55 -8.58 0.60
C ASP A 25 16.04 -8.67 0.39
N MET A 26 15.44 -7.55 -0.02
CA MET A 26 14.08 -7.39 -0.54
C MET A 26 13.00 -8.26 0.12
N ASN A 27 12.62 -7.88 1.34
CA ASN A 27 11.46 -8.46 2.01
C ASN A 27 10.15 -7.76 1.62
N ASN A 28 9.13 -8.56 1.31
CA ASN A 28 7.77 -8.10 1.00
C ASN A 28 7.00 -7.59 2.25
N ASN A 29 7.65 -7.58 3.41
CA ASN A 29 7.06 -7.30 4.71
C ASN A 29 6.31 -5.95 4.76
N THR A 30 6.79 -4.92 4.06
CA THR A 30 6.11 -3.61 4.00
C THR A 30 4.77 -3.70 3.26
N MET A 31 4.74 -4.42 2.13
CA MET A 31 3.50 -4.65 1.38
C MET A 31 2.56 -5.57 2.16
N GLU A 32 3.09 -6.62 2.80
CA GLU A 32 2.30 -7.50 3.67
C GLU A 32 1.67 -6.73 4.83
N ARG A 33 2.43 -5.82 5.46
CA ARG A 33 1.93 -4.95 6.52
C ARG A 33 0.81 -4.04 6.03
N SER A 34 0.99 -3.41 4.86
CA SER A 34 -0.02 -2.56 4.22
C SER A 34 -1.30 -3.34 3.90
N ASN A 35 -1.17 -4.53 3.33
CA ASN A 35 -2.29 -5.41 3.02
C ASN A 35 -3.03 -5.85 4.30
N GLY A 36 -2.31 -6.10 5.39
CA GLY A 36 -2.88 -6.36 6.70
C GLY A 36 -3.75 -5.21 7.22
N GLU A 37 -3.29 -3.95 7.12
CA GLU A 37 -4.07 -2.79 7.57
C GLU A 37 -5.38 -2.62 6.78
N VAL A 38 -5.36 -2.87 5.47
CA VAL A 38 -6.57 -2.85 4.63
C VAL A 38 -7.51 -3.98 5.04
N ARG A 39 -6.99 -5.19 5.25
CA ARG A 39 -7.78 -6.37 5.63
C ARG A 39 -8.44 -6.22 7.00
N ASP A 40 -7.76 -5.61 7.96
CA ASP A 40 -8.33 -5.36 9.30
C ASP A 40 -9.54 -4.41 9.22
N ARG A 41 -9.52 -3.43 8.31
CA ARG A 41 -10.65 -2.53 8.07
C ARG A 41 -11.76 -3.20 7.30
N GLU A 42 -11.41 -3.91 6.23
CA GLU A 42 -12.33 -4.66 5.38
C GLU A 42 -13.14 -5.68 6.21
N LYS A 43 -12.44 -6.48 7.03
CA LYS A 43 -13.06 -7.55 7.83
C LYS A 43 -14.05 -7.05 8.88
N VAL A 44 -13.76 -5.91 9.51
CA VAL A 44 -14.55 -5.40 10.65
C VAL A 44 -15.71 -4.50 10.18
N MET A 45 -15.54 -3.77 9.07
CA MET A 45 -16.54 -2.82 8.59
C MET A 45 -17.81 -3.52 8.11
N ARG A 46 -18.96 -3.06 8.60
CA ARG A 46 -20.28 -3.47 8.10
C ARG A 46 -20.62 -2.65 6.85
N GLY A 47 -21.30 -3.27 5.89
CA GLY A 47 -21.77 -2.60 4.67
C GLY A 47 -20.89 -2.81 3.44
N LEU A 48 -19.77 -3.54 3.55
CA LEU A 48 -18.88 -3.91 2.44
C LEU A 48 -19.40 -5.08 1.58
N LYS A 49 -20.72 -5.34 1.58
CA LYS A 49 -21.33 -6.48 0.86
C LYS A 49 -21.62 -6.18 -0.62
N LYS A 50 -21.34 -4.95 -1.08
CA LYS A 50 -21.51 -4.52 -2.46
C LYS A 50 -20.13 -4.09 -2.98
N ASP A 51 -19.85 -4.41 -4.23
CA ASP A 51 -18.55 -4.11 -4.84
C ASP A 51 -18.32 -2.59 -4.97
N ASP A 52 -19.38 -1.84 -5.33
CA ASP A 52 -19.32 -0.39 -5.53
C ASP A 52 -19.51 0.41 -4.24
N THR A 53 -18.72 0.12 -3.20
CA THR A 53 -18.77 0.90 -1.96
C THR A 53 -17.68 1.98 -1.92
N PRO A 54 -18.00 3.23 -1.54
CA PRO A 54 -17.01 4.30 -1.42
C PRO A 54 -16.08 4.14 -0.20
N ILE A 55 -16.24 3.06 0.58
CA ILE A 55 -15.54 2.84 1.85
C ILE A 55 -14.06 2.51 1.61
N LEU A 56 -13.77 1.58 0.70
CA LEU A 56 -12.41 1.20 0.33
C LEU A 56 -11.62 2.35 -0.29
N PRO A 57 -12.13 3.08 -1.31
CA PRO A 57 -11.42 4.24 -1.85
C PRO A 57 -11.29 5.36 -0.83
N GLY A 58 -12.31 5.57 0.03
CA GLY A 58 -12.22 6.51 1.15
C GLY A 58 -11.08 6.18 2.12
N TYR A 59 -10.89 4.89 2.41
CA TYR A 59 -9.77 4.43 3.26
C TYR A 59 -8.41 4.65 2.59
N GLN A 60 -8.29 4.44 1.28
CA GLN A 60 -7.06 4.74 0.54
C GLN A 60 -6.70 6.22 0.61
N ILE A 61 -7.69 7.11 0.44
CA ILE A 61 -7.49 8.57 0.57
C ILE A 61 -7.03 8.91 1.98
N PHE A 62 -7.67 8.35 3.01
CA PHE A 62 -7.29 8.55 4.39
C PHE A 62 -5.85 8.08 4.68
N HIS A 63 -5.49 6.90 4.20
CA HIS A 63 -4.14 6.36 4.36
C HIS A 63 -3.09 7.23 3.68
N ASN A 64 -3.37 7.74 2.48
CA ASN A 64 -2.39 8.46 1.68
C ASN A 64 -2.17 9.91 2.12
N PHE A 65 -3.23 10.61 2.55
CA PHE A 65 -3.17 12.07 2.79
C PHE A 65 -3.37 12.48 4.26
N MET A 66 -3.95 11.64 5.10
CA MET A 66 -4.33 12.00 6.47
C MET A 66 -3.50 11.30 7.53
N ARG A 67 -3.27 9.99 7.38
CA ARG A 67 -2.60 9.17 8.41
C ARG A 67 -1.07 9.33 8.33
N PRO A 68 -0.40 9.82 9.37
CA PRO A 68 1.06 9.83 9.42
C PRO A 68 1.60 8.42 9.67
N HIS A 69 2.72 8.07 9.03
CA HIS A 69 3.38 6.78 9.21
C HIS A 69 4.71 6.90 9.92
N GLN A 70 4.94 6.05 10.92
CA GLN A 70 6.21 6.04 11.65
C GLN A 70 7.40 5.66 10.74
N SER A 71 7.19 4.73 9.80
CA SER A 71 8.20 4.35 8.80
C SER A 71 8.62 5.51 7.89
N LEU A 72 7.73 6.49 7.70
CA LEU A 72 7.98 7.69 6.90
C LEU A 72 8.37 8.91 7.77
N LYS A 73 8.91 8.68 8.98
CA LYS A 73 9.29 9.74 9.93
C LYS A 73 8.12 10.67 10.29
N GLY A 74 6.91 10.13 10.38
CA GLY A 74 5.69 10.88 10.69
C GLY A 74 5.05 11.59 9.49
N LYS A 75 5.60 11.41 8.28
CA LYS A 75 4.99 11.93 7.04
C LYS A 75 3.88 11.00 6.55
N THR A 76 2.96 11.58 5.80
CA THR A 76 1.99 10.81 5.00
C THR A 76 2.63 10.33 3.69
N PRO A 77 2.11 9.27 3.07
CA PRO A 77 2.61 8.80 1.77
C PRO A 77 2.57 9.89 0.70
N ALA A 78 1.54 10.73 0.68
CA ALA A 78 1.44 11.86 -0.23
C ALA A 78 2.56 12.89 -0.01
N GLU A 79 2.82 13.26 1.25
CA GLU A 79 3.91 14.18 1.60
C GLU A 79 5.29 13.58 1.28
N ALA A 80 5.47 12.27 1.46
CA ALA A 80 6.70 11.59 1.08
C ALA A 80 6.94 11.63 -0.45
N CYS A 81 5.86 11.61 -1.24
CA CYS A 81 5.89 11.80 -2.69
C CYS A 81 5.95 13.27 -3.14
N GLY A 82 6.01 14.24 -2.20
CA GLY A 82 6.04 15.67 -2.51
C GLY A 82 4.67 16.28 -2.85
N ILE A 83 3.57 15.56 -2.62
CA ILE A 83 2.21 16.09 -2.75
C ILE A 83 1.80 16.68 -1.41
N GLU A 84 1.96 17.99 -1.27
CA GLU A 84 1.60 18.70 -0.04
C GLU A 84 0.14 19.16 -0.08
N VAL A 85 -0.61 18.80 0.96
CA VAL A 85 -1.95 19.34 1.20
C VAL A 85 -1.80 20.52 2.16
N ILE A 86 -1.63 21.71 1.60
CA ILE A 86 -1.42 22.94 2.36
C ILE A 86 -2.78 23.50 2.77
N GLY A 87 -3.19 23.22 3.99
CA GLY A 87 -4.41 23.77 4.57
C GLY A 87 -4.58 23.36 6.02
N GLU A 88 -5.20 24.23 6.81
CA GLU A 88 -5.48 23.98 8.23
C GLU A 88 -6.38 22.75 8.43
N ASN A 89 -7.28 22.51 7.49
CA ASN A 89 -8.08 21.30 7.41
C ASN A 89 -7.78 20.51 6.13
N LYS A 90 -7.03 19.41 6.27
CA LYS A 90 -6.62 18.54 5.17
C LYS A 90 -7.81 17.98 4.38
N TRP A 91 -8.94 17.65 5.03
CA TRP A 91 -10.13 17.11 4.34
C TRP A 91 -10.79 18.14 3.43
N ILE A 92 -11.02 19.35 3.94
CA ILE A 92 -11.66 20.43 3.17
C ILE A 92 -10.79 20.79 1.98
N THR A 93 -9.48 20.89 2.20
CA THR A 93 -8.50 21.23 1.16
C THR A 93 -8.50 20.19 0.04
N LEU A 94 -8.53 18.89 0.36
CA LEU A 94 -8.63 17.81 -0.63
C LEU A 94 -9.93 17.90 -1.45
N ILE A 95 -11.06 18.15 -0.80
CA ILE A 95 -12.37 18.27 -1.47
C ILE A 95 -12.40 19.48 -2.40
N GLN A 96 -11.89 20.62 -1.93
CA GLN A 96 -11.79 21.85 -2.73
C GLN A 96 -10.88 21.63 -3.94
N ASN A 97 -9.70 21.06 -3.76
CA ASN A 97 -8.77 20.75 -4.85
C ASN A 97 -9.40 19.81 -5.90
N ALA A 98 -10.16 18.81 -5.47
CA ALA A 98 -10.88 17.91 -6.37
C ALA A 98 -12.00 18.64 -7.15
N SER A 99 -12.71 19.58 -6.50
CA SER A 99 -13.80 20.34 -7.10
C SER A 99 -13.34 21.32 -8.19
N GLN A 100 -12.13 21.89 -8.07
CA GLN A 100 -11.61 22.90 -9.02
C GLN A 100 -11.24 22.34 -10.40
N ARG A 101 -11.08 21.01 -10.53
CA ARG A 101 -10.59 20.34 -11.75
C ARG A 101 -11.52 20.45 -12.97
N ASN A 102 -12.78 20.87 -12.79
CA ASN A 102 -13.75 21.00 -13.88
C ASN A 102 -13.65 22.31 -14.69
N LYS A 103 -12.77 23.25 -14.32
CA LYS A 103 -12.70 24.58 -14.96
C LYS A 103 -11.65 24.74 -16.07
N SER A 104 -10.78 23.75 -16.29
CA SER A 104 -9.64 23.85 -17.22
C SER A 104 -9.79 23.08 -18.53
N SER A 105 -11.00 22.59 -18.84
CA SER A 105 -11.34 21.97 -20.12
C SER A 105 -12.51 22.72 -20.76
N GLN A 106 -12.26 23.98 -21.12
CA GLN A 106 -12.97 24.71 -22.18
C GLN A 106 -11.96 25.60 -22.90
#